data_AF-A0A970DZ33-F1
#
_entry.id   AF-A0A970DZ33-F1
#
_cell.length_a   1.000
_cell.length_b   1.000
_cell.length_c   1.000
_cell.angle_alpha   90.00
_cell.angle_beta   90.00
_cell.angle_gamma   90.00
#
_symmetry.space_group_name_H-M   'P 1'
#
loop_
_entity.id
_entity.type
_entity.pdbx_description
1 polymer ?
#
loop_
_entity_poly.entity_id
_entity_poly.type
_entity_poly.pdbx_seq_one_letter_code
_entity_poly.pdbx_strand_id
1 'polypeptide(L)'
;MSEALVSLYQNKLRLFKNLEILSRQFAAISITPQSENDGGLSRLQALLDERANLMDEIDALDEQIARHADGEQSEPEEVQEIKKELLALVEQIQKMSARLEKELERETGMLREAAHKEQAAQRSARAYEPKVDPGEGVFFDKRR
;
A
#
# COMPACT_ATOMS: atom_id res chain seq x y z
N MET A 1 8.56 -5.86 38.23
CA MET A 1 7.33 -5.98 37.40
C MET A 1 7.19 -4.72 36.55
N SER A 2 7.26 -3.53 37.15
CA SER A 2 7.33 -2.23 36.44
C SER A 2 8.38 -2.17 35.32
N GLU A 3 9.62 -2.65 35.53
CA GLU A 3 10.67 -2.65 34.49
C GLU A 3 10.31 -3.48 33.25
N ALA A 4 9.61 -4.62 33.45
CA ALA A 4 9.14 -5.45 32.35
C ALA A 4 8.07 -4.71 31.53
N LEU A 5 7.12 -4.04 32.20
CA LEU A 5 6.11 -3.23 31.53
C LEU A 5 6.73 -2.05 30.76
N VAL A 6 7.67 -1.32 31.37
CA VAL A 6 8.41 -0.23 30.72
C VAL A 6 9.12 -0.73 29.47
N SER A 7 9.82 -1.87 29.54
CA SER A 7 10.51 -2.43 28.37
C SER A 7 9.56 -2.85 27.23
N LEU A 8 8.38 -3.40 27.55
CA LEU A 8 7.35 -3.71 26.55
C LEU A 8 6.84 -2.44 25.85
N TYR A 9 6.57 -1.38 26.60
CA TYR A 9 6.15 -0.09 26.02
C TYR A 9 7.26 0.57 25.20
N GLN A 10 8.52 0.50 25.64
CA GLN A 10 9.66 0.98 24.86
C GLN A 10 9.82 0.21 23.54
N ASN A 11 9.64 -1.12 23.58
CA ASN A 11 9.65 -1.95 22.39
C ASN A 11 8.51 -1.56 21.44
N LYS A 12 7.29 -1.35 21.95
CA LYS A 12 6.16 -0.87 21.16
C LYS A 12 6.49 0.49 20.52
N LEU A 13 7.04 1.43 21.29
CA LEU A 13 7.45 2.74 20.78
C LEU A 13 8.48 2.63 19.64
N ARG A 14 9.47 1.74 19.77
CA ARG A 14 10.45 1.46 18.71
C ARG A 14 9.77 0.96 17.43
N LEU A 15 8.80 0.04 17.53
CA LEU A 15 8.07 -0.44 16.36
C LEU A 15 7.24 0.66 15.70
N PHE A 16 6.58 1.52 16.48
CA PHE A 16 5.85 2.67 15.93
C PHE A 16 6.77 3.67 15.22
N LYS A 17 7.98 3.90 15.73
CA LYS A 17 9.00 4.71 15.03
C LYS A 17 9.42 4.07 13.70
N ASN A 18 9.55 2.76 13.66
CA ASN A 18 9.83 2.04 12.41
C ASN A 18 8.67 2.17 11.41
N LEU A 19 7.42 2.04 11.88
CA LEU A 19 6.23 2.28 11.04
C LEU A 19 6.16 3.71 10.51
N GLU A 20 6.57 4.71 11.29
CA GLU A 20 6.66 6.08 10.83
C GLU A 20 7.67 6.24 9.69
N ILE A 21 8.87 5.66 9.84
CA ILE A 21 9.91 5.66 8.80
C ILE A 21 9.38 4.98 7.53
N LEU A 22 8.75 3.82 7.67
CA LEU A 22 8.17 3.07 6.56
C LEU A 22 7.06 3.87 5.87
N SER A 23 6.21 4.57 6.64
CA SER A 23 5.19 5.48 6.10
C SER A 23 5.80 6.63 5.29
N ARG A 24 6.98 7.14 5.68
CA ARG A 24 7.69 8.17 4.91
C ARG A 24 8.28 7.61 3.62
N GLN A 25 8.78 6.37 3.65
CA GLN A 25 9.31 5.70 2.47
C GLN A 25 8.22 5.44 1.43
N PHE A 26 7.03 5.05 1.89
CA PHE A 26 5.83 4.94 1.07
C PHE A 26 5.50 6.24 0.33
N ALA A 27 5.52 7.37 1.02
CA ALA A 27 5.27 8.68 0.41
C ALA A 27 6.35 9.12 -0.61
N ALA A 28 7.50 8.46 -0.62
CA ALA A 28 8.59 8.71 -1.57
C ALA A 28 8.55 7.76 -2.78
N ILE A 29 7.66 6.78 -2.82
CA ILE A 29 7.49 5.90 -3.99
C ILE A 29 6.81 6.70 -5.10
N SER A 30 7.36 6.59 -6.31
CA SER A 30 6.72 7.07 -7.53
C SER A 30 6.53 5.89 -8.47
N ILE A 31 5.28 5.62 -8.86
CA ILE A 31 4.95 4.53 -9.79
C ILE A 31 4.86 5.15 -11.19
N THR A 32 5.98 5.21 -11.88
CA THR A 32 6.01 5.69 -13.27
C THR A 32 5.74 4.54 -14.25
N PRO A 33 4.67 4.59 -15.07
CA PRO A 33 4.30 3.51 -15.99
C PRO A 33 5.26 3.33 -17.19
N GLN A 34 6.28 4.17 -17.32
CA GLN A 34 7.21 4.20 -18.47
C GLN A 34 8.58 3.60 -18.17
N SER A 35 8.87 3.19 -16.93
CA SER A 35 10.10 2.48 -16.63
C SER A 35 9.89 0.98 -16.83
N GLU A 36 10.52 0.41 -17.85
CA GLU A 36 10.53 -1.05 -18.13
C GLU A 36 11.12 -1.90 -16.99
N ASN A 37 11.66 -1.26 -15.95
CA ASN A 37 12.03 -1.91 -14.69
C ASN A 37 10.89 -1.77 -13.68
N ASP A 38 10.25 -2.90 -13.36
CA ASP A 38 9.23 -3.14 -12.32
C ASP A 38 9.64 -2.79 -10.86
N GLY A 39 10.69 -1.98 -10.68
CA GLY A 39 11.30 -1.67 -9.40
C GLY A 39 10.40 -0.85 -8.47
N GLY A 40 9.54 0.03 -9.02
CA GLY A 40 8.60 0.82 -8.21
C GLY A 40 7.52 -0.04 -7.55
N LEU A 41 6.91 -0.93 -8.32
CA LEU A 41 5.87 -1.85 -7.83
C LEU A 41 6.45 -2.89 -6.87
N SER A 42 7.61 -3.47 -7.21
CA SER A 42 8.31 -4.43 -6.35
C SER A 42 8.71 -3.80 -5.00
N ARG A 43 9.16 -2.53 -5.03
CA ARG A 43 9.47 -1.78 -3.81
C ARG A 43 8.21 -1.49 -2.99
N LEU A 44 7.10 -1.13 -3.64
CA LEU A 44 5.82 -0.93 -2.96
C LEU A 44 5.37 -2.22 -2.24
N GLN A 45 5.46 -3.36 -2.93
CA GLN A 45 5.11 -4.65 -2.35
C GLN A 45 5.99 -4.96 -1.13
N ALA A 46 7.30 -4.78 -1.24
CA ALA A 46 8.22 -5.00 -0.12
C ALA A 46 7.89 -4.13 1.11
N LEU A 47 7.53 -2.86 0.90
CA LEU A 47 7.09 -1.99 2.01
C LEU A 47 5.76 -2.43 2.61
N LEU A 48 4.82 -2.95 1.82
CA LEU A 48 3.55 -3.49 2.33
C LEU A 48 3.77 -4.73 3.18
N ASP A 49 4.66 -5.63 2.73
CA ASP A 49 5.02 -6.83 3.48
C ASP A 49 5.72 -6.46 4.80
N GLU A 50 6.67 -5.52 4.77
CA GLU A 50 7.34 -5.03 5.98
C GLU A 50 6.35 -4.34 6.94
N ARG A 51 5.38 -3.57 6.41
CA ARG A 51 4.31 -2.98 7.21
C ARG A 51 3.46 -4.05 7.88
N ALA A 52 3.09 -5.12 7.17
CA ALA A 52 2.31 -6.21 7.73
C ALA A 52 3.05 -6.89 8.89
N ASN A 53 4.34 -7.22 8.69
CA ASN A 53 5.18 -7.81 9.73
C ASN A 53 5.26 -6.92 10.99
N LEU A 54 5.44 -5.61 10.82
CA LEU A 54 5.47 -4.67 11.95
C LEU A 54 4.13 -4.61 12.70
N MET A 55 3.00 -4.70 11.99
CA MET A 55 1.67 -4.74 12.61
C MET A 55 1.49 -6.03 13.43
N ASP A 56 1.89 -7.17 12.89
CA ASP A 56 1.84 -8.46 13.62
C ASP A 56 2.70 -8.42 14.89
N GLU A 57 3.91 -7.83 14.84
CA GLU A 57 4.77 -7.65 16.02
C GLU A 57 4.14 -6.72 17.07
N ILE A 58 3.45 -5.65 16.64
CA ILE A 58 2.75 -4.73 17.53
C ILE A 58 1.55 -5.42 18.19
N ASP A 59 0.76 -6.18 17.44
CA ASP A 59 -0.39 -6.91 17.97
C ASP A 59 0.06 -7.95 19.01
N ALA A 60 1.16 -8.66 18.73
CA ALA A 60 1.76 -9.59 19.69
C ALA A 60 2.29 -8.89 20.96
N LEU A 61 2.82 -7.67 20.85
CA LEU A 61 3.21 -6.86 22.02
C LEU A 61 2.00 -6.38 22.81
N ASP A 62 0.90 -6.03 22.14
CA ASP A 62 -0.32 -5.57 22.79
C ASP A 62 -0.97 -6.68 23.62
N GLU A 63 -0.95 -7.92 23.13
CA GLU A 63 -1.33 -9.07 23.94
C GLU A 63 -0.43 -9.26 25.17
N GLN A 64 0.88 -9.08 25.03
CA GLN A 64 1.82 -9.19 26.16
C GLN A 64 1.58 -8.10 27.20
N ILE A 65 1.39 -6.86 26.77
CA ILE A 65 1.08 -5.71 27.63
C ILE A 65 -0.24 -5.95 28.37
N ALA A 66 -1.28 -6.43 27.68
CA ALA A 66 -2.58 -6.73 28.27
C ALA A 66 -2.47 -7.77 29.40
N ARG A 67 -1.68 -8.84 29.19
CA ARG A 67 -1.44 -9.87 30.21
C ARG A 67 -0.69 -9.34 31.44
N HIS A 68 0.13 -8.30 31.28
CA HIS A 68 0.84 -7.65 32.39
C HIS A 68 0.00 -6.59 33.12
N ALA A 69 -0.98 -5.98 32.45
CA ALA A 69 -1.82 -4.92 33.02
C ALA A 69 -2.84 -5.42 34.05
N ASP A 70 -3.25 -6.69 34.00
CA ASP A 70 -4.27 -7.28 34.88
C ASP A 70 -3.86 -7.43 36.37
N GLY A 71 -2.65 -6.97 36.76
CA GLY A 71 -2.11 -7.15 38.12
C GLY A 71 -1.57 -5.91 38.83
N GLU A 72 -1.43 -4.75 38.17
CA GLU A 72 -0.80 -3.55 38.76
C GLU A 72 -1.82 -2.44 39.04
N GLN A 73 -1.88 -1.96 40.28
CA GLN A 73 -2.81 -0.91 40.73
C GLN A 73 -2.38 0.52 40.35
N SER A 74 -1.14 0.71 39.89
CA SER A 74 -0.65 2.01 39.42
C SER A 74 0.45 1.83 38.38
N GLU A 75 0.23 2.37 37.18
CA GLU A 75 1.23 2.37 36.12
C GLU A 75 2.39 3.32 36.45
N PRO A 76 3.64 2.95 36.13
CA PRO A 76 4.80 3.84 36.27
C PRO A 76 4.65 5.14 35.46
N GLU A 77 5.19 6.25 35.95
CA GLU A 77 5.17 7.55 35.25
C GLU A 77 5.82 7.46 33.86
N GLU A 78 6.93 6.73 33.74
CA GLU A 78 7.61 6.45 32.47
C GLU A 78 6.69 5.79 31.42
N VAL A 79 5.82 4.86 31.84
CA VAL A 79 4.85 4.22 30.94
C VAL A 79 3.84 5.24 30.43
N GLN A 80 3.42 6.19 31.27
CA GLN A 80 2.50 7.25 30.86
C GLN A 80 3.14 8.21 29.86
N GLU A 81 4.42 8.53 30.01
CA GLU A 81 5.16 9.33 29.04
C GLU A 81 5.27 8.62 27.69
N ILE A 82 5.64 7.34 27.69
CA ILE A 82 5.73 6.54 26.48
C ILE A 82 4.36 6.43 25.77
N LYS A 83 3.27 6.27 26.52
CA LYS A 83 1.90 6.26 25.95
C LYS A 83 1.56 7.58 25.25
N LYS A 84 1.95 8.72 25.82
CA LYS A 84 1.73 10.02 25.17
C LYS A 84 2.50 10.13 23.85
N GLU A 85 3.74 9.67 23.82
CA GLU A 85 4.55 9.65 22.60
C GLU A 85 3.95 8.70 21.54
N LEU A 86 3.50 7.51 21.97
CA LEU A 86 2.81 6.55 21.10
C LEU A 86 1.55 7.14 20.47
N LEU A 87 0.72 7.85 21.23
CA LEU A 87 -0.48 8.49 20.71
C LEU A 87 -0.15 9.53 19.61
N ALA A 88 0.87 10.36 19.85
CA ALA A 88 1.32 11.34 18.86
C ALA A 88 1.81 10.66 17.56
N LEU A 89 2.58 9.57 17.68
CA LEU A 89 3.06 8.80 16.53
C LEU A 89 1.92 8.13 15.77
N VAL A 90 0.95 7.52 16.47
CA VAL A 90 -0.25 6.91 15.87
C VAL A 90 -1.00 7.93 15.03
N GLU A 91 -1.28 9.11 15.58
CA GLU A 91 -1.96 10.18 14.84
C GLU A 91 -1.20 10.59 13.58
N GLN A 92 0.12 10.68 13.67
CA GLN A 92 0.96 11.03 12.52
C GLN A 92 0.93 9.95 11.44
N ILE A 93 1.08 8.68 11.81
CA ILE A 93 1.02 7.54 10.90
C ILE A 93 -0.35 7.44 10.23
N GLN A 94 -1.44 7.68 10.96
CA GLN A 94 -2.80 7.70 10.42
C GLN A 94 -2.97 8.80 9.37
N LYS A 95 -2.48 10.02 9.65
CA LYS A 95 -2.51 11.13 8.67
C LYS A 95 -1.74 10.79 7.40
N MET A 96 -0.58 10.15 7.54
CA MET A 96 0.24 9.71 6.40
C MET A 96 -0.44 8.60 5.60
N SER A 97 -1.04 7.61 6.28
CA SER A 97 -1.77 6.51 5.64
C SER A 97 -2.97 7.02 4.84
N ALA A 98 -3.76 7.93 5.42
CA ALA A 98 -4.91 8.54 4.73
C ALA A 98 -4.49 9.38 3.51
N ARG A 99 -3.31 10.01 3.57
CA ARG A 99 -2.76 10.74 2.42
C ARG A 99 -2.35 9.77 1.30
N LEU A 100 -1.65 8.70 1.65
CA LEU A 100 -1.22 7.70 0.69
C LEU A 100 -2.41 7.00 0.02
N GLU A 101 -3.45 6.68 0.79
CA GLU A 101 -4.68 6.08 0.25
C GLU A 101 -5.29 6.98 -0.83
N LYS A 102 -5.42 8.28 -0.57
CA LYS A 102 -5.91 9.26 -1.56
C LYS A 102 -5.02 9.38 -2.80
N GLU A 103 -3.70 9.32 -2.62
CA GLU A 103 -2.75 9.36 -3.73
C GLU A 103 -2.88 8.10 -4.61
N LEU A 104 -2.97 6.91 -4.01
CA LEU A 104 -3.21 5.66 -4.73
C LEU A 104 -4.58 5.60 -5.42
N GLU A 105 -5.64 6.07 -4.78
CA GLU A 105 -6.97 6.19 -5.40
C GLU A 105 -6.93 7.09 -6.64
N ARG A 106 -6.21 8.21 -6.56
CA ARG A 106 -6.04 9.13 -7.68
C ARG A 106 -5.26 8.49 -8.83
N GLU A 107 -4.13 7.85 -8.54
CA GLU A 107 -3.29 7.19 -9.56
C GLU A 107 -4.03 6.05 -10.26
N THR A 108 -4.69 5.18 -9.49
CA THR A 108 -5.51 4.09 -10.05
C THR A 108 -6.69 4.60 -10.86
N GLY A 109 -7.32 5.71 -10.45
CA GLY A 109 -8.34 6.40 -11.23
C GLY A 109 -7.82 6.90 -12.59
N MET A 110 -6.68 7.58 -12.60
CA MET A 110 -6.04 8.07 -13.83
C MET A 110 -5.66 6.91 -14.78
N LEU A 111 -5.17 5.80 -14.25
CA LEU A 111 -4.85 4.60 -15.03
C LEU A 111 -6.10 3.98 -15.66
N ARG A 112 -7.22 3.90 -14.93
CA ARG A 112 -8.49 3.41 -15.48
C ARG A 112 -9.01 4.29 -16.61
N GLU A 113 -8.94 5.61 -16.44
CA GLU A 113 -9.33 6.55 -17.50
C GLU A 113 -8.45 6.43 -18.74
N ALA A 114 -7.13 6.30 -18.57
CA ALA A 114 -6.19 6.09 -19.66
C ALA A 114 -6.48 4.78 -20.40
N ALA A 115 -6.70 3.69 -19.68
CA ALA A 115 -7.07 2.40 -20.25
C ALA A 115 -8.41 2.45 -21.00
N HIS A 116 -9.41 3.16 -20.48
CA HIS A 116 -10.68 3.37 -21.18
C HIS A 116 -10.52 4.18 -22.47
N LYS A 117 -9.70 5.24 -22.45
CA LYS A 117 -9.39 6.03 -23.65
C LYS A 117 -8.65 5.19 -24.69
N GLU A 118 -7.69 4.37 -24.27
CA GLU A 118 -6.97 3.46 -25.16
C GLU A 118 -7.91 2.40 -25.76
N GLN A 119 -8.77 1.77 -24.95
CA GLN A 119 -9.78 0.84 -25.45
C GLN A 119 -10.75 1.51 -26.43
N ALA A 120 -11.18 2.74 -26.15
CA ALA A 120 -12.03 3.51 -27.05
C ALA A 120 -11.30 3.83 -28.37
N ALA A 121 -10.02 4.21 -28.31
CA ALA A 121 -9.18 4.45 -29.48
C ALA A 121 -8.92 3.19 -30.31
N GLN A 122 -8.72 2.02 -29.67
CA GLN A 122 -8.60 0.75 -30.38
C GLN A 122 -9.92 0.34 -31.05
N ARG A 123 -11.07 0.58 -30.40
CA ARG A 123 -12.39 0.33 -30.99
C ARG A 123 -12.68 1.28 -32.15
N SER A 124 -12.30 2.56 -32.05
CA SER A 124 -12.47 3.50 -33.16
C SER A 124 -11.50 3.21 -34.31
N ALA A 125 -10.24 2.85 -34.03
CA ALA A 125 -9.30 2.42 -35.06
C ALA A 125 -9.81 1.20 -35.85
N ARG A 126 -10.38 0.19 -35.17
CA ARG A 126 -11.05 -0.95 -35.84
C ARG A 126 -12.32 -0.57 -36.61
N ALA A 127 -13.02 0.49 -36.22
CA ALA A 127 -14.22 0.94 -36.93
C ALA A 127 -13.89 1.69 -38.24
N TYR A 128 -12.69 2.27 -38.34
CA TYR A 128 -12.16 2.95 -39.52
C TYR A 128 -11.08 2.16 -40.25
N GLU A 129 -10.75 0.94 -39.82
CA GLU A 129 -10.06 -0.02 -40.68
C GLU A 129 -10.94 -0.24 -41.91
N PRO A 130 -10.49 0.17 -43.12
CA PRO A 130 -11.26 -0.08 -44.31
C PRO A 130 -11.41 -1.60 -44.41
N LYS A 131 -12.65 -2.09 -44.29
CA LYS A 131 -12.99 -3.43 -44.74
C LYS A 131 -12.54 -3.47 -46.19
N VAL A 132 -11.41 -4.14 -46.45
CA VAL A 132 -11.08 -4.59 -47.79
C VAL A 132 -12.24 -5.51 -48.14
N ASP A 133 -13.16 -4.96 -48.92
CA ASP A 133 -14.31 -5.67 -49.44
C ASP A 133 -13.74 -6.89 -50.18
N PRO A 134 -14.04 -8.15 -49.78
CA PRO A 134 -13.70 -9.31 -50.59
C PRO A 134 -14.75 -9.40 -51.72
N GLY A 135 -14.90 -8.30 -52.45
CA GLY A 135 -15.85 -8.11 -53.52
C GLY A 135 -15.11 -7.88 -54.82
N GLU A 136 -14.34 -8.86 -55.28
CA GLU A 136 -14.10 -9.12 -56.71
C GLU A 136 -13.35 -10.45 -56.93
N GLY A 137 -14.10 -11.45 -57.41
CA GLY A 137 -13.59 -12.45 -58.36
C GLY A 137 -12.60 -13.51 -57.89
N VAL A 138 -13.06 -14.53 -57.15
CA VAL A 138 -12.42 -15.87 -57.24
C VAL A 138 -13.50 -16.93 -57.51
N PHE A 139 -13.76 -17.17 -58.80
CA PHE A 139 -14.50 -18.34 -59.25
C PHE A 139 -13.57 -19.55 -59.18
N PHE A 140 -13.68 -20.36 -58.13
CA PHE A 140 -13.13 -21.71 -58.17
C PHE A 140 -14.05 -22.58 -59.03
N ASP A 141 -13.69 -22.73 -60.30
CA ASP A 141 -14.27 -23.75 -61.17
C ASP A 141 -13.96 -25.14 -60.60
N LYS A 142 -15.01 -25.85 -60.17
CA LYS A 142 -14.93 -27.24 -59.71
C LYS A 142 -15.46 -28.17 -60.80
N ARG A 143 -14.83 -28.22 -61.98
CA ARG A 143 -15.07 -29.29 -62.98
C ARG A 143 -13.84 -29.60 -63.87
N ARG A 144 -12.93 -30.45 -63.38
CA ARG A 144 -12.58 -31.78 -63.92
C ARG A 144 -11.28 -32.30 -63.32
#